data_AF-A0A7V8YA16-F1
#
_entry.id   AF-A0A7V8YA16-F1
#
_cell.length_a   1.000
_cell.length_b   1.000
_cell.length_c   1.000
_cell.angle_alpha   90.00
_cell.angle_beta   90.00
_cell.angle_gamma   90.00
#
_symmetry.space_group_name_H-M   'P 1'
#
loop_
_entity.id
_entity.type
_entity.pdbx_description
1 polymer ?
#
loop_
_entity_poly.entity_id
_entity_poly.type
_entity_poly.pdbx_seq_one_letter_code
_entity_poly.pdbx_strand_id
1 'polypeptide(L)'
;MKARLIAPLPWVLFGLGLSLTAVTLVLGPSRPSGGELASFPDDLIWFFSLALFIPVGALIARRQPRNPVGWLIVAIGLSEVLSKFAYEYGARSLIIDAGSLPGGAAMAWLSSWIWVPELGLFPFMILLFPNGRSLSRRWSWVVGGSGMAGAVHGLRPCP
;
A
#
# COMPACT_ATOMS: atom_id res chain seq x y z
N MET A 1 19.18 -18.38 12.48
CA MET A 1 19.36 -17.77 11.13
C MET A 1 18.18 -16.90 10.62
N LYS A 2 16.95 -16.94 11.18
CA LYS A 2 15.76 -16.22 10.64
C LYS A 2 15.75 -14.68 10.83
N ALA A 3 16.61 -14.12 11.68
CA ALA A 3 16.63 -12.68 11.96
C ALA A 3 17.18 -11.81 10.80
N ARG A 4 17.92 -12.39 9.84
CA ARG A 4 18.55 -11.63 8.75
C ARG A 4 17.60 -11.27 7.59
N LEU A 5 16.46 -11.96 7.46
CA LEU A 5 15.53 -11.76 6.32
C LEU A 5 14.47 -10.66 6.54
N ILE A 6 14.27 -10.22 7.78
CA ILE A 6 13.28 -9.15 8.11
C ILE A 6 13.90 -7.75 7.95
N ALA A 7 15.23 -7.65 8.05
CA ALA A 7 15.94 -6.38 7.98
C ALA A 7 15.75 -5.59 6.66
N PRO A 8 15.72 -6.20 5.46
CA PRO A 8 15.52 -5.46 4.22
C PRO A 8 14.05 -5.24 3.86
N LEU A 9 13.11 -6.02 4.42
CA LEU A 9 11.72 -6.02 3.94
C LEU A 9 11.04 -4.64 3.96
N PRO A 10 11.14 -3.83 5.05
CA PRO A 10 10.58 -2.47 5.05
C PRO A 10 11.19 -1.58 3.96
N TRP A 11 12.48 -1.76 3.66
CA TRP A 11 13.18 -0.99 2.63
C TRP A 11 12.84 -1.43 1.22
N VAL A 12 12.55 -2.72 1.00
CA VAL A 12 12.04 -3.22 -0.28
C VAL A 12 10.64 -2.65 -0.54
N LEU A 13 9.76 -2.65 0.47
CA LEU A 13 8.43 -2.05 0.37
C LEU A 13 8.49 -0.53 0.13
N PHE A 14 9.44 0.15 0.79
CA PHE A 14 9.71 1.55 0.52
C PHE A 14 10.23 1.79 -0.91
N GLY A 15 11.20 1.01 -1.37
CA GLY A 15 11.73 1.10 -2.73
C GLY A 15 10.66 0.81 -3.79
N LEU A 16 9.79 -0.17 -3.54
CA LEU A 16 8.63 -0.46 -4.40
C LEU A 16 7.69 0.74 -4.46
N GLY A 17 7.29 1.28 -3.31
CA GLY A 17 6.46 2.48 -3.25
C GLY A 17 7.06 3.67 -3.99
N LEU A 18 8.36 3.92 -3.78
CA LEU A 18 9.09 4.98 -4.47
C LEU A 18 9.10 4.78 -5.99
N SER A 19 9.34 3.56 -6.45
CA SER A 19 9.35 3.23 -7.88
C SER A 19 7.99 3.44 -8.53
N LEU A 20 6.91 2.99 -7.88
CA LEU A 20 5.55 3.17 -8.36
C LEU A 20 5.18 4.66 -8.40
N THR A 21 5.52 5.42 -7.36
CA THR A 21 5.32 6.88 -7.33
C THR A 21 6.04 7.58 -8.46
N ALA A 22 7.31 7.22 -8.71
CA ALA A 22 8.08 7.80 -9.81
C ALA A 22 7.43 7.50 -11.17
N VAL A 23 6.95 6.27 -11.39
CA VAL A 23 6.27 5.90 -12.64
C VAL A 23 4.96 6.68 -12.81
N THR A 24 4.15 6.81 -11.75
CA THR A 24 2.91 7.60 -11.77
C THR A 24 3.18 9.06 -12.15
N LEU A 25 4.24 9.66 -11.59
CA LEU A 25 4.63 11.04 -11.90
C LEU A 25 5.14 11.24 -13.33
N VAL A 26 5.69 10.19 -13.97
CA VAL A 26 6.09 10.23 -15.38
C VAL A 26 4.87 10.07 -16.30
N LEU A 27 3.94 9.18 -15.96
CA LEU A 27 2.77 8.89 -16.79
C LEU A 27 1.74 10.03 -16.77
N GLY A 28 1.48 10.65 -15.61
CA GLY A 28 0.43 11.66 -15.44
C GLY A 28 0.54 12.88 -16.38
N PRO A 29 1.69 13.57 -16.47
CA PRO A 29 1.87 14.75 -17.33
C PRO A 29 1.88 14.45 -18.83
N SER A 30 2.08 13.18 -19.21
CA SER A 30 2.20 12.75 -20.61
C SER A 30 0.85 12.46 -21.29
N ARG A 31 -0.25 12.83 -20.63
CA ARG A 31 -1.63 12.72 -21.14
C ARG A 31 -1.95 13.89 -22.07
N PRO A 32 -2.58 13.66 -23.24
CA PRO A 32 -3.18 14.74 -24.01
C PRO A 32 -4.16 15.50 -23.10
N SER A 33 -4.00 16.81 -23.00
CA SER A 33 -4.61 17.70 -22.00
C SER A 33 -6.12 17.90 -22.15
N GLY A 34 -6.90 16.82 -22.20
CA GLY A 34 -8.35 16.82 -22.47
C GLY A 34 -9.25 16.31 -21.34
N GLY A 35 -8.72 15.86 -20.20
CA GLY A 35 -9.51 15.33 -19.09
C GLY A 35 -9.15 15.98 -17.76
N GLU A 36 -10.01 16.90 -17.30
CA GLU A 36 -10.16 17.38 -15.91
C GLU A 36 -8.92 18.03 -15.26
N LEU A 37 -8.63 19.26 -15.69
CA LEU A 37 -7.75 20.20 -14.97
C LEU A 37 -8.35 20.73 -13.64
N ALA A 38 -9.55 20.29 -13.26
CA ALA A 38 -10.33 20.90 -12.18
C ALA A 38 -10.04 20.35 -10.76
N SER A 39 -9.12 19.38 -10.59
CA SER A 39 -8.81 18.80 -9.27
C SER A 39 -7.32 18.50 -9.03
N PHE A 40 -6.42 18.95 -9.92
CA PHE A 40 -4.98 18.67 -9.84
C PHE A 40 -4.33 18.95 -8.48
N PRO A 41 -4.62 20.05 -7.77
CA PRO A 41 -3.99 20.32 -6.47
C PRO A 41 -4.42 19.31 -5.40
N ASP A 42 -5.72 19.06 -5.27
CA ASP A 42 -6.27 18.21 -4.20
C ASP A 42 -5.83 16.75 -4.37
N ASP A 43 -5.81 16.28 -5.61
CA ASP A 43 -5.45 14.90 -5.94
C ASP A 43 -3.95 14.64 -5.75
N LEU A 44 -3.09 15.63 -6.04
CA LEU A 44 -1.67 15.58 -5.70
C LEU A 44 -1.47 15.60 -4.18
N ILE A 45 -2.15 16.51 -3.47
CA ILE A 45 -2.00 16.65 -2.02
C ILE A 45 -2.39 15.34 -1.33
N TRP A 46 -3.50 14.73 -1.73
CA TRP A 46 -3.96 13.45 -1.19
C TRP A 46 -2.94 12.34 -1.44
N PHE A 47 -2.51 12.20 -2.70
CA PHE A 47 -1.54 11.19 -3.11
C PHE A 47 -0.22 11.32 -2.35
N PHE A 48 0.36 12.51 -2.27
CA PHE A 48 1.63 12.72 -1.55
C PHE A 48 1.48 12.50 -0.05
N SER A 49 0.35 12.89 0.54
CA SER A 49 0.07 12.69 1.96
C SER A 49 0.10 11.21 2.35
N LEU A 50 -0.55 10.36 1.54
CA LEU A 50 -0.58 8.92 1.77
C LEU A 50 0.71 8.22 1.31
N ALA A 51 1.38 8.70 0.27
CA ALA A 51 2.68 8.17 -0.13
C ALA A 51 3.75 8.33 0.98
N LEU A 52 3.67 9.41 1.78
CA LEU A 52 4.52 9.62 2.95
C LEU A 52 4.31 8.56 4.06
N PHE A 53 3.21 7.81 4.04
CA PHE A 53 3.00 6.74 5.01
C PHE A 53 3.99 5.60 4.79
N ILE A 54 4.44 5.35 3.55
CA ILE A 54 5.39 4.27 3.25
C ILE A 54 6.72 4.46 4.00
N PRO A 55 7.45 5.59 3.90
CA PRO A 55 8.68 5.79 4.66
C PRO A 55 8.45 5.82 6.18
N VAL A 56 7.36 6.45 6.64
CA VAL A 56 7.04 6.55 8.08
C VAL A 56 6.76 5.16 8.66
N GLY A 57 5.89 4.39 8.01
CA GLY A 57 5.55 3.03 8.40
C GLY A 57 6.76 2.09 8.31
N ALA A 58 7.60 2.21 7.27
CA ALA A 58 8.82 1.41 7.13
C ALA A 58 9.81 1.69 8.26
N LEU A 59 9.95 2.95 8.68
CA LEU A 59 10.78 3.34 9.81
C LEU A 59 10.23 2.78 11.14
N ILE A 60 8.91 2.83 11.35
CA ILE A 60 8.26 2.26 12.53
C ILE A 60 8.43 0.74 12.55
N ALA A 61 8.15 0.05 11.43
CA ALA A 61 8.30 -1.39 11.30
C ALA A 61 9.75 -1.85 11.51
N ARG A 62 10.74 -1.04 11.10
CA ARG A 62 12.16 -1.31 11.37
C ARG A 62 12.52 -1.17 12.84
N ARG A 63 12.02 -0.12 13.52
CA ARG A 63 12.32 0.14 14.95
C ARG A 63 11.53 -0.77 15.89
N GLN A 64 10.31 -1.14 15.51
CA GLN A 64 9.42 -2.00 16.28
C GLN A 64 8.77 -3.07 15.38
N PRO A 65 9.53 -4.10 14.96
CA PRO A 65 9.01 -5.12 14.03
C PRO A 65 7.85 -5.94 14.58
N ARG A 66 7.66 -5.94 15.91
CA ARG A 66 6.54 -6.59 16.60
C ARG A 66 5.27 -5.73 16.63
N ASN A 67 5.36 -4.45 16.25
CA ASN A 67 4.23 -3.54 16.24
C ASN A 67 3.52 -3.60 14.88
N PRO A 68 2.27 -4.09 14.80
CA PRO A 68 1.54 -4.19 13.52
C PRO A 68 1.22 -2.83 12.92
N VAL A 69 1.20 -1.75 13.71
CA VAL A 69 0.87 -0.40 13.24
C VAL A 69 1.84 0.08 12.16
N GLY A 70 3.14 -0.16 12.32
CA GLY A 70 4.12 0.23 11.30
C GLY A 70 3.85 -0.44 9.94
N TRP A 71 3.44 -1.70 9.95
CA TRP A 71 3.09 -2.44 8.75
C TRP A 71 1.76 -2.01 8.13
N LEU A 72 0.76 -1.70 8.96
CA LEU A 72 -0.52 -1.15 8.49
C LEU A 72 -0.33 0.18 7.79
N ILE A 73 0.50 1.06 8.35
CA ILE A 73 0.82 2.36 7.73
C ILE A 73 1.50 2.14 6.36
N VAL A 74 2.43 1.20 6.23
CA VAL A 74 3.04 0.83 4.93
C VAL A 74 1.99 0.31 3.95
N ALA A 75 1.08 -0.56 4.41
CA ALA A 75 0.04 -1.14 3.57
C ALA A 75 -0.96 -0.10 3.04
N ILE A 76 -1.32 0.88 3.87
CA ILE A 76 -2.18 2.01 3.46
C ILE A 76 -1.48 2.82 2.37
N GLY A 77 -0.25 3.26 2.62
CA GLY A 77 0.49 4.06 1.63
C GLY A 77 0.76 3.31 0.33
N LEU A 78 1.05 2.00 0.39
CA LEU A 78 1.23 1.18 -0.82
C LEU A 78 -0.07 0.99 -1.61
N SER A 79 -1.21 0.83 -0.93
CA SER A 79 -2.51 0.71 -1.59
C SER A 79 -2.82 1.95 -2.42
N GLU A 80 -2.60 3.14 -1.85
CA GLU A 80 -2.83 4.40 -2.57
C GLU A 80 -1.88 4.54 -3.78
N VAL A 81 -0.59 4.28 -3.58
CA VAL A 81 0.39 4.39 -4.67
C VAL A 81 0.08 3.40 -5.80
N LEU A 82 -0.34 2.17 -5.45
CA LEU A 82 -0.75 1.16 -6.42
C LEU A 82 -2.05 1.55 -7.12
N SER A 83 -2.99 2.19 -6.42
CA SER A 83 -4.24 2.71 -6.99
C SER A 83 -3.98 3.71 -8.11
N LYS A 84 -3.19 4.75 -7.82
CA LYS A 84 -2.84 5.76 -8.82
C LYS A 84 -2.03 5.16 -9.96
N PHE A 85 -1.07 4.27 -9.68
CA PHE A 85 -0.33 3.57 -10.74
C PHE A 85 -1.26 2.77 -11.67
N ALA A 86 -2.17 1.98 -11.10
CA ALA A 86 -3.10 1.15 -11.86
C ALA A 86 -4.05 2.01 -12.71
N TYR A 87 -4.48 3.15 -12.19
CA TYR A 87 -5.27 4.13 -12.92
C TYR A 87 -4.50 4.70 -14.12
N GLU A 88 -3.27 5.18 -13.90
CA GLU A 88 -2.41 5.72 -14.96
C GLU A 88 -2.11 4.69 -16.05
N TYR A 89 -1.81 3.46 -15.65
CA TYR A 89 -1.56 2.34 -16.55
C TYR A 89 -2.81 1.97 -17.37
N GLY A 90 -3.96 1.86 -16.71
CA GLY A 90 -5.25 1.58 -17.35
C GLY A 90 -5.62 2.65 -18.37
N ALA A 91 -5.49 3.93 -18.00
CA ALA A 91 -5.74 5.04 -18.91
C ALA A 91 -4.80 5.02 -20.12
N ARG A 92 -3.50 4.73 -19.92
CA ARG A 92 -2.53 4.63 -21.03
C ARG A 92 -2.91 3.52 -22.01
N SER A 93 -3.13 2.32 -21.48
CA SER A 93 -3.37 1.11 -22.26
C SER A 93 -4.72 1.06 -22.97
N LEU A 94 -5.75 1.74 -22.46
CA LEU A 94 -7.12 1.69 -22.99
C LEU A 94 -7.56 2.97 -23.71
N ILE A 95 -7.02 4.13 -23.34
CA ILE A 95 -7.51 5.44 -23.82
C ILE A 95 -6.43 6.17 -24.63
N ILE A 96 -5.22 6.32 -24.09
CA ILE A 96 -4.21 7.21 -24.67
C ILE A 96 -3.46 6.54 -25.82
N ASP A 97 -3.08 5.28 -25.65
CA ASP A 97 -2.37 4.49 -26.65
C ASP A 97 -2.97 3.06 -26.62
N ALA A 98 -4.18 2.95 -27.16
CA ALA A 98 -5.01 1.76 -27.02
C ALA A 98 -4.31 0.51 -27.57
N GLY A 99 -4.10 -0.48 -26.71
CA GLY A 99 -3.43 -1.74 -27.07
C GLY A 99 -1.90 -1.72 -26.99
N SER A 100 -1.27 -0.59 -26.63
CA SER A 100 0.19 -0.48 -26.45
C SER A 100 0.74 -1.33 -25.29
N LEU A 101 -0.08 -1.54 -24.25
CA LEU A 101 0.30 -2.17 -23.00
C LEU A 101 -0.67 -3.31 -22.67
N PRO A 102 -0.16 -4.52 -22.35
CA PRO A 102 -1.01 -5.64 -21.98
C PRO A 102 -1.66 -5.41 -20.61
N GLY A 103 -2.84 -6.00 -20.38
CA GLY A 103 -3.48 -6.01 -19.05
C GLY A 103 -4.18 -4.72 -18.63
N GLY A 104 -4.45 -3.80 -19.56
CA GLY A 104 -5.13 -2.53 -19.27
C GLY A 104 -6.46 -2.66 -18.52
N ALA A 105 -7.32 -3.58 -18.95
CA ALA A 105 -8.60 -3.85 -18.30
C ALA A 105 -8.46 -4.35 -16.85
N ALA A 106 -7.43 -5.17 -16.58
CA ALA A 106 -7.15 -5.65 -15.23
C ALA A 106 -6.66 -4.52 -14.31
N MET A 107 -5.83 -3.60 -14.82
CA MET A 107 -5.37 -2.43 -14.06
C MET A 107 -6.49 -1.42 -13.82
N ALA A 108 -7.37 -1.19 -14.80
CA ALA A 108 -8.57 -0.39 -14.62
C ALA A 108 -9.50 -0.98 -13.54
N TRP A 109 -9.73 -2.30 -13.59
CA TRP A 109 -10.47 -3.00 -12.55
C TRP A 109 -9.80 -2.85 -11.18
N LEU A 110 -8.48 -3.08 -11.09
CA LEU A 110 -7.74 -2.96 -9.84
C LEU A 110 -7.88 -1.55 -9.23
N SER A 111 -7.68 -0.49 -10.02
CA SER A 111 -7.85 0.88 -9.58
C SER A 111 -9.26 1.18 -9.06
N SER A 112 -10.27 0.46 -9.55
CA SER A 112 -11.66 0.63 -9.14
C SER A 112 -11.98 -0.03 -7.79
N TRP A 113 -11.17 -0.98 -7.33
CA TRP A 113 -11.47 -1.81 -6.15
C TRP A 113 -10.47 -1.68 -5.00
N ILE A 114 -9.25 -1.23 -5.27
CA ILE A 114 -8.15 -1.23 -4.30
C ILE A 114 -8.36 -0.30 -3.10
N TRP A 115 -9.24 0.71 -3.22
CA TRP A 115 -9.62 1.57 -2.10
C TRP A 115 -10.45 0.82 -1.03
N VAL A 116 -11.15 -0.25 -1.39
CA VAL A 116 -11.99 -1.03 -0.45
C VAL A 116 -11.16 -1.68 0.66
N PRO A 117 -10.09 -2.46 0.38
CA PRO A 117 -9.24 -2.98 1.43
C PRO A 117 -8.53 -1.86 2.21
N GLU A 118 -8.16 -0.76 1.56
CA GLU A 118 -7.55 0.40 2.21
C GLU A 118 -8.45 0.99 3.30
N LEU A 119 -9.73 1.21 2.99
CA LEU A 119 -10.73 1.64 3.98
C LEU A 119 -10.86 0.65 5.14
N GLY A 120 -10.71 -0.64 4.87
CA GLY A 120 -10.67 -1.68 5.89
C GLY A 120 -9.48 -1.54 6.85
N LEU A 121 -8.35 -0.99 6.42
CA LEU A 121 -7.13 -0.84 7.23
C LEU A 121 -7.21 0.31 8.25
N PHE A 122 -7.94 1.39 7.95
CA PHE A 122 -8.05 2.55 8.85
C PHE A 122 -8.66 2.21 10.22
N PRO A 123 -9.79 1.47 10.33
CA PRO A 123 -10.32 1.01 11.61
C PRO A 123 -9.35 0.16 12.42
N PHE A 124 -8.57 -0.71 11.76
CA PHE A 124 -7.54 -1.50 12.46
C PHE A 124 -6.45 -0.63 13.06
N MET A 125 -6.08 0.47 12.38
CA MET A 125 -5.11 1.42 12.91
C MET A 125 -5.60 2.08 14.21
N ILE A 126 -6.88 2.46 14.26
CA ILE A 126 -7.52 3.02 15.47
C ILE A 126 -7.62 1.96 16.57
N LEU A 127 -8.01 0.72 16.23
CA LEU A 127 -8.22 -0.36 17.20
C LEU A 127 -6.91 -0.88 17.85
N LEU A 128 -5.77 -0.71 17.16
CA LEU A 128 -4.45 -1.14 17.62
C LEU A 128 -3.70 -0.04 18.40
N PHE A 129 -4.18 1.19 18.35
CA PHE A 129 -3.70 2.32 19.14
C PHE A 129 -4.28 2.22 20.57
N PRO A 130 -3.48 2.27 21.66
CA PRO A 130 -2.06 2.64 21.76
C PRO A 130 -1.09 1.45 21.96
N ASN A 131 -1.57 0.25 22.29
CA ASN A 131 -0.73 -0.77 22.94
C ASN A 131 -0.14 -1.82 21.99
N GLY A 132 -0.49 -1.84 20.70
CA GLY A 132 -0.03 -2.88 19.75
C GLY A 132 -0.47 -4.30 20.12
N ARG A 133 -1.35 -4.44 21.12
CA ARG A 133 -1.93 -5.70 21.59
C ARG A 133 -3.40 -5.67 21.21
N SER A 134 -3.79 -6.60 20.34
CA SER A 134 -5.18 -6.80 19.93
C SER A 134 -6.08 -6.98 21.16
N LEU A 135 -7.04 -6.10 21.35
CA LEU A 135 -8.18 -6.37 22.22
C LEU A 135 -8.99 -7.51 21.57
N SER A 136 -8.95 -8.66 22.23
CA SER A 136 -9.65 -9.92 21.94
C SER A 136 -8.99 -10.91 20.96
N ARG A 137 -8.77 -12.12 21.47
CA ARG A 137 -8.29 -13.34 20.82
C ARG A 137 -9.07 -13.73 19.55
N ARG A 138 -10.25 -13.14 19.34
CA ARG A 138 -11.20 -13.44 18.25
C ARG A 138 -10.83 -12.77 16.92
N TRP A 139 -10.13 -11.64 16.95
CA TRP A 139 -9.74 -10.90 15.73
C TRP A 139 -8.34 -11.24 15.20
N SER A 140 -7.57 -12.06 15.94
CA SER A 140 -6.22 -12.51 15.49
C SER A 140 -6.25 -13.30 14.18
N TRP A 141 -7.36 -13.98 13.89
CA TRP A 141 -7.56 -14.72 12.63
C TRP A 141 -7.76 -13.81 11.42
N VAL A 142 -8.25 -12.57 11.61
CA VAL A 142 -8.41 -11.59 10.52
C VAL A 142 -7.06 -11.01 10.10
N VAL A 143 -6.18 -10.78 11.08
CA VAL A 143 -4.75 -10.49 10.85
C VAL A 143 -4.03 -11.74 10.31
N GLY A 144 -4.47 -12.93 10.75
CA GLY A 144 -4.26 -14.28 10.20
C GLY A 144 -4.40 -14.36 8.69
N GLY A 145 -5.60 -14.02 8.23
CA GLY A 145 -6.07 -14.21 6.85
C GLY A 145 -5.54 -13.19 5.85
N SER A 146 -5.01 -12.05 6.30
CA SER A 146 -4.34 -11.06 5.44
C SER A 146 -2.92 -11.49 5.02
N GLY A 147 -2.52 -12.74 5.29
CA GLY A 147 -1.22 -13.31 4.90
C GLY A 147 -0.03 -12.81 5.73
N MET A 148 -0.18 -11.72 6.49
CA MET A 148 0.89 -11.16 7.33
C MET A 148 1.12 -11.95 8.63
N ALA A 149 0.12 -12.62 9.17
CA ALA A 149 0.25 -13.42 10.40
C ALA A 149 0.79 -14.84 10.19
N GLY A 150 0.93 -15.31 8.94
CA GLY A 150 1.65 -16.55 8.64
C GLY A 150 3.11 -16.51 9.13
N ALA A 151 3.71 -15.31 9.18
CA ALA A 151 5.03 -15.09 9.76
C ALA A 151 5.06 -15.13 11.30
N VAL A 152 3.91 -14.93 11.95
CA VAL A 152 3.80 -14.78 13.42
C VAL A 152 3.41 -16.09 14.12
N HIS A 153 2.66 -16.98 13.45
CA HIS A 153 2.20 -18.24 14.07
C HIS A 153 3.28 -19.32 14.25
N GLY A 154 4.47 -19.17 13.66
CA GLY A 154 5.62 -20.05 13.89
C GLY A 154 6.37 -19.84 15.21
N LEU A 155 5.91 -18.93 16.08
CA LEU A 155 6.55 -18.54 17.33
C LEU A 155 5.88 -19.17 18.56
N ARG A 156 5.63 -20.50 18.54
CA ARG A 156 5.44 -21.26 19.77
C ARG A 156 6.71 -22.04 20.08
N PRO A 157 7.54 -21.61 21.05
CA PRO A 157 8.50 -22.50 21.68
C PRO A 157 7.71 -23.60 22.39
N CYS A 158 7.95 -24.87 22.05
CA CYS A 158 7.59 -25.97 22.94
C CYS A 158 8.42 -25.85 24.23
N PRO A 159 7.86 -26.26 25.38
CA PRO A 159 8.52 -26.15 26.69
C PRO A 159 9.83 -26.92 26.76
#